data_AF-A0A6A5Q689-F1
#
_entry.id   AF-A0A6A5Q689-F1
#
_cell.length_a   1.000
_cell.length_b   1.000
_cell.length_c   1.000
_cell.angle_alpha   90.00
_cell.angle_beta   90.00
_cell.angle_gamma   90.00
#
_symmetry.space_group_name_H-M   'P 1'
#
loop_
_entity.id
_entity.type
_entity.pdbx_description
1 polymer ?
#
loop_
_entity_poly.entity_id
_entity_poly.type
_entity_poly.pdbx_seq_one_letter_code
_entity_poly.pdbx_strand_id
1 'polypeptide(L)'
;MTVFANKDSFLSLGLEKIKLSPSHISQDCIICLKPLAVHHIHASPRDTPHGYHTAVRIAACGHIHGKECLNAWLSVGNSCPMCKRVLFEPNNEPVTQQDVNFVMHRLGPEYGAPRVIAAIMAYVHKQKEEHDAARRYHEQEVALQRKKDGDSRDDDFGLNGDDFLDSDEDAEGDNEVEDEEDEEDEEDEEDGEDGEDEEDGEDEEDKEDIEDYYPEEEEDNVEDDS
;
A
#
# COMPACT_ATOMS: atom_id res chain seq x y z
N MET A 1 -7.64 15.62 7.00
CA MET A 1 -6.55 15.58 7.99
C MET A 1 -6.45 14.16 8.50
N THR A 2 -5.35 13.49 8.19
CA THR A 2 -4.93 12.23 8.79
C THR A 2 -4.75 12.45 10.29
N VAL A 3 -5.16 11.50 11.12
CA VAL A 3 -5.13 11.68 12.59
C VAL A 3 -3.81 11.17 13.16
N PHE A 4 -3.13 10.28 12.44
CA PHE A 4 -1.89 9.64 12.88
C PHE A 4 -0.85 9.67 11.75
N ALA A 5 0.41 9.90 12.12
CA ALA A 5 1.52 9.92 11.17
C ALA A 5 1.85 8.52 10.65
N ASN A 6 1.83 7.49 11.51
CA ASN A 6 2.31 6.14 11.16
C ASN A 6 1.32 5.06 11.65
N LYS A 7 1.40 3.87 11.05
CA LYS A 7 0.61 2.70 11.44
C LYS A 7 0.77 2.32 12.91
N ASP A 8 1.99 2.30 13.44
CA ASP A 8 2.24 1.92 14.85
C ASP A 8 1.65 2.91 15.84
N SER A 9 1.70 4.19 15.49
CA SER A 9 1.04 5.25 16.26
C SER A 9 -0.48 5.05 16.27
N PHE A 10 -1.06 4.69 15.12
CA PHE A 10 -2.48 4.37 15.02
C PHE A 10 -2.85 3.12 15.84
N LEU A 11 -2.07 2.04 15.77
CA LEU A 11 -2.38 0.81 16.52
C LEU A 11 -2.30 1.02 18.03
N SER A 12 -1.43 1.91 18.49
CA SER A 12 -1.20 2.20 19.91
C SER A 12 -2.21 3.20 20.49
N LEU A 13 -2.54 4.25 19.73
CA LEU A 13 -3.35 5.39 20.22
C LEU A 13 -4.72 5.52 19.54
N GLY A 14 -4.85 5.03 18.32
CA GLY A 14 -6.06 5.13 17.50
C GLY A 14 -7.08 4.00 17.72
N LEU A 15 -6.70 2.96 18.47
CA LEU A 15 -7.56 1.82 18.79
C LEU A 15 -8.05 1.87 20.24
N GLU A 16 -9.35 2.01 20.41
CA GLU A 16 -10.00 1.93 21.70
C GLU A 16 -10.50 0.52 21.98
N LYS A 17 -10.06 -0.06 23.10
CA LYS A 17 -10.62 -1.30 23.61
C LYS A 17 -12.01 -1.02 24.15
N ILE A 18 -13.02 -1.62 23.53
CA ILE A 18 -14.41 -1.43 23.93
C ILE A 18 -14.69 -2.27 25.17
N LYS A 19 -15.22 -1.64 26.22
CA LYS A 19 -15.82 -2.38 27.34
C LYS A 19 -17.18 -2.91 26.87
N LEU A 20 -17.31 -4.23 26.89
CA LEU A 20 -18.48 -4.96 26.40
C LEU A 20 -19.75 -4.42 27.08
N SER A 21 -20.67 -3.88 26.28
CA SER A 21 -22.03 -3.58 26.72
C SER A 21 -23.02 -4.48 25.97
N PRO A 22 -24.18 -4.81 26.56
CA PRO A 22 -25.17 -5.69 25.93
C PRO A 22 -25.65 -5.22 24.56
N SER A 23 -25.55 -3.92 24.27
CA SER A 23 -25.94 -3.31 22.99
C SER A 23 -25.05 -3.70 21.80
N HIS A 24 -23.86 -4.25 22.04
CA HIS A 24 -22.92 -4.66 20.99
C HIS A 24 -22.92 -6.17 20.74
N ILE A 25 -23.83 -6.91 21.39
CA ILE A 25 -23.87 -8.38 21.32
C ILE A 25 -24.10 -8.89 19.89
N SER A 26 -24.87 -8.18 19.06
CA SER A 26 -25.23 -8.65 17.70
C SER A 26 -24.36 -8.05 16.58
N GLN A 27 -23.16 -7.55 16.88
CA GLN A 27 -22.32 -6.92 15.86
C GLN A 27 -21.27 -7.90 15.33
N ASP A 28 -21.36 -8.18 14.03
CA ASP A 28 -20.39 -8.99 13.31
C ASP A 28 -19.26 -8.11 12.76
N CYS A 29 -18.08 -8.70 12.63
CA CYS A 29 -16.95 -8.04 11.99
C CYS A 29 -17.22 -7.94 10.49
N ILE A 30 -17.33 -6.73 9.94
CA ILE A 30 -17.59 -6.55 8.49
C ILE A 30 -16.54 -7.16 7.56
N ILE A 31 -15.33 -7.44 8.06
CA ILE A 31 -14.21 -7.90 7.23
C ILE A 31 -14.31 -9.40 7.01
N CYS A 32 -14.56 -10.16 8.08
CA CYS A 32 -14.64 -11.63 8.03
C CYS A 32 -16.06 -12.18 8.24
N LEU A 33 -17.03 -11.31 8.53
CA LEU A 33 -18.43 -11.62 8.85
C LEU A 33 -18.62 -12.56 10.07
N LYS A 34 -17.57 -12.73 10.89
CA LYS A 34 -17.61 -13.52 12.11
C LYS A 34 -18.07 -12.67 13.30
N PRO A 35 -18.76 -13.28 14.28
CA PRO A 35 -19.13 -12.58 15.50
C PRO A 35 -17.90 -12.01 16.20
N LEU A 36 -17.99 -10.74 16.59
CA LEU A 36 -17.03 -10.17 17.53
C LEU A 36 -17.15 -10.93 18.86
N ALA A 37 -16.09 -10.99 19.68
CA ALA A 37 -16.02 -11.76 20.95
C ALA A 37 -17.02 -11.35 22.06
N VAL A 38 -18.19 -10.83 21.69
CA VAL A 38 -19.29 -10.37 22.54
C VAL A 38 -20.24 -11.52 22.92
N HIS A 39 -20.18 -12.68 22.24
CA HIS A 39 -21.03 -13.85 22.53
C HIS A 39 -20.36 -14.85 23.49
N HIS A 40 -20.26 -14.52 24.79
CA HIS A 40 -19.72 -15.43 25.81
C HIS A 40 -20.76 -16.26 26.58
N ILE A 41 -21.94 -16.54 26.02
CA ILE A 41 -23.01 -17.13 26.86
C ILE A 41 -23.14 -18.65 26.72
N HIS A 42 -22.71 -19.29 25.62
CA HIS A 42 -22.99 -20.73 25.41
C HIS A 42 -21.89 -21.60 24.79
N ALA A 43 -20.63 -21.17 24.71
CA ALA A 43 -19.58 -22.00 24.11
C ALA A 43 -19.08 -23.08 25.09
N SER A 44 -19.34 -24.34 24.74
CA SER A 44 -18.83 -25.54 25.39
C SER A 44 -17.28 -25.52 25.44
N PRO A 45 -16.64 -25.99 26.53
CA PRO A 45 -15.17 -25.98 26.67
C PRO A 45 -14.39 -26.87 25.69
N ARG A 46 -15.06 -27.52 24.73
CA ARG A 46 -14.47 -28.51 23.81
C ARG A 46 -14.32 -28.03 22.38
N ASP A 47 -14.91 -26.89 22.02
CA ASP A 47 -14.66 -26.28 20.72
C ASP A 47 -13.38 -25.46 20.80
N THR A 48 -12.37 -25.89 20.04
CA THR A 48 -11.15 -25.11 19.86
C THR A 48 -11.52 -23.69 19.42
N PRO A 49 -10.87 -22.63 19.95
CA PRO A 49 -11.29 -21.24 19.80
C PRO A 49 -10.98 -20.68 18.39
N HIS A 50 -11.50 -21.31 17.35
CA HIS A 50 -11.38 -20.87 15.97
C HIS A 50 -12.57 -19.99 15.61
N GLY A 51 -12.54 -18.70 15.97
CA GLY A 51 -13.54 -17.79 15.39
C GLY A 51 -13.85 -16.48 16.11
N TYR A 52 -13.31 -16.24 17.32
CA TYR A 52 -13.62 -15.00 18.04
C TYR A 52 -12.55 -13.93 17.80
N HIS A 53 -13.00 -12.76 17.37
CA HIS A 53 -12.12 -11.61 17.17
C HIS A 53 -12.24 -10.68 18.37
N THR A 54 -11.10 -10.28 18.94
CA THR A 54 -11.06 -9.22 19.96
C THR A 54 -11.59 -7.93 19.34
N ALA A 55 -12.72 -7.40 19.82
CA ALA A 55 -13.33 -6.20 19.25
C ALA A 55 -12.55 -4.93 19.61
N VAL A 56 -12.27 -4.09 18.62
CA VAL A 56 -11.64 -2.78 18.78
C VAL A 56 -12.45 -1.72 18.05
N ARG A 57 -12.51 -0.52 18.62
CA ARG A 57 -13.12 0.65 17.99
C ARG A 57 -12.03 1.57 17.45
N ILE A 58 -12.21 2.06 16.24
CA ILE A 58 -11.36 3.10 15.69
C ILE A 58 -11.77 4.44 16.29
N ALA A 59 -10.89 5.10 17.04
CA ALA A 59 -11.18 6.38 17.71
C ALA A 59 -11.63 7.47 16.72
N ALA A 60 -11.01 7.51 15.54
CA ALA A 60 -11.24 8.56 14.54
C ALA A 60 -12.62 8.50 13.86
N CYS A 61 -13.26 7.34 13.78
CA CYS A 61 -14.54 7.18 13.05
C CYS A 61 -15.62 6.41 13.84
N GLY A 62 -15.27 5.79 14.95
CA GLY A 62 -16.20 5.05 15.81
C GLY A 62 -16.59 3.67 15.31
N HIS A 63 -16.10 3.21 14.16
CA HIS A 63 -16.41 1.87 13.63
C HIS A 63 -15.70 0.77 14.41
N ILE A 64 -16.36 -0.37 14.53
CA ILE A 64 -15.95 -1.51 15.35
C ILE A 64 -15.56 -2.67 14.45
N HIS A 65 -14.37 -3.22 14.66
CA HIS A 65 -13.85 -4.37 13.90
C HIS A 65 -13.14 -5.35 14.82
N GLY A 66 -12.88 -6.55 14.31
CA GLY A 66 -11.98 -7.50 14.96
C GLY A 66 -10.54 -7.01 14.86
N LYS A 67 -9.79 -7.03 15.96
CA LYS A 67 -8.41 -6.54 16.05
C LYS A 67 -7.51 -7.16 14.98
N GLU A 68 -7.55 -8.48 14.85
CA GLU A 68 -6.71 -9.20 13.88
C GLU A 68 -7.10 -8.89 12.43
N CYS A 69 -8.40 -8.80 12.14
CA CYS A 69 -8.89 -8.42 10.81
C CYS A 69 -8.52 -6.98 10.46
N LEU A 70 -8.66 -6.06 11.41
CA LEU A 70 -8.29 -4.68 11.20
C LEU A 70 -6.77 -4.57 11.00
N ASN A 71 -5.96 -5.34 11.72
CA ASN A 71 -4.51 -5.32 11.56
C ASN A 71 -4.08 -5.85 10.17
N ALA A 72 -4.72 -6.92 9.69
CA ALA A 72 -4.49 -7.46 8.34
C ALA A 72 -4.98 -6.50 7.25
N TRP A 73 -6.11 -5.82 7.45
CA TRP A 73 -6.56 -4.77 6.54
C TRP A 73 -5.55 -3.62 6.48
N LEU A 74 -5.02 -3.23 7.64
CA LEU A 74 -4.05 -2.15 7.78
C LEU A 74 -2.62 -2.53 7.37
N SER A 75 -2.33 -3.78 6.99
CA SER A 75 -1.06 -4.12 6.33
C SER A 75 -1.10 -3.84 4.84
N VAL A 76 -2.28 -3.74 4.24
CA VAL A 76 -2.45 -3.50 2.81
C VAL A 76 -2.97 -2.08 2.54
N GLY A 77 -3.77 -1.53 3.45
CA GLY A 77 -4.34 -0.19 3.30
C GLY A 77 -4.17 0.68 4.54
N ASN A 78 -4.52 1.95 4.41
CA ASN A 78 -4.47 2.94 5.48
C ASN A 78 -5.86 3.54 5.80
N SER A 79 -6.94 2.92 5.32
CA SER A 79 -8.29 3.46 5.41
C SER A 79 -9.25 2.55 6.20
N CYS A 80 -10.29 3.13 6.78
CA CYS A 80 -11.33 2.39 7.47
C CYS A 80 -12.22 1.62 6.47
N PRO A 81 -12.45 0.30 6.65
CA PRO A 81 -13.25 -0.47 5.70
C PRO A 81 -14.74 -0.08 5.62
N MET A 82 -15.28 0.63 6.63
CA MET A 82 -16.66 1.16 6.59
C MET A 82 -16.78 2.50 5.89
N CYS A 83 -16.07 3.51 6.38
CA CYS A 83 -16.25 4.88 5.93
C CYS A 83 -15.17 5.34 4.95
N LYS A 84 -14.19 4.49 4.62
CA LYS A 84 -13.05 4.79 3.74
C LYS A 84 -12.21 5.99 4.20
N ARG A 85 -12.40 6.46 5.44
CA ARG A 85 -11.60 7.55 6.02
C ARG A 85 -10.17 7.07 6.18
N VAL A 86 -9.22 7.84 5.64
CA VAL A 86 -7.78 7.62 5.82
C VAL A 86 -7.42 7.79 7.30
N LEU A 87 -6.80 6.77 7.88
CA LEU A 87 -6.51 6.65 9.30
C LEU A 87 -5.10 7.16 9.62
N PHE A 88 -4.12 6.81 8.78
CA PHE A 88 -2.75 7.28 8.86
C PHE A 88 -2.21 7.61 7.47
N GLU A 89 -1.15 8.42 7.41
CA GLU A 89 -0.49 8.71 6.15
C GLU A 89 0.05 7.42 5.55
N PRO A 90 -0.13 7.18 4.24
CA PRO A 90 0.57 6.08 3.61
C PRO A 90 2.06 6.34 3.81
N ASN A 91 2.74 5.48 4.56
CA ASN A 91 4.18 5.46 4.51
C ASN A 91 4.50 5.20 3.03
N ASN A 92 5.16 6.14 2.35
CA ASN A 92 5.75 5.91 1.03
C ASN A 92 6.94 4.93 1.15
N GLU A 93 6.89 3.99 2.09
CA GLU A 93 7.86 2.92 2.21
C GLU A 93 7.58 1.96 1.05
N PRO A 94 8.60 1.70 0.21
CA PRO A 94 8.45 0.77 -0.89
C PRO A 94 8.03 -0.60 -0.33
N VAL A 95 7.07 -1.23 -0.98
CA VAL A 95 6.61 -2.58 -0.62
C VAL A 95 7.83 -3.50 -0.55
N THR A 96 8.14 -4.01 0.64
CA THR A 96 9.32 -4.85 0.82
C THR A 96 9.01 -6.30 0.45
N GLN A 97 10.05 -7.08 0.14
CA GLN A 97 9.89 -8.52 -0.07
C GLN A 97 9.31 -9.22 1.17
N GLN A 98 9.53 -8.69 2.37
CA GLN A 98 8.96 -9.25 3.60
C GLN A 98 7.44 -9.09 3.64
N ASP A 99 6.92 -7.95 3.17
CA ASP A 99 5.48 -7.69 3.07
C ASP A 99 4.82 -8.64 2.08
N VAL A 100 5.45 -8.83 0.92
CA VAL A 100 5.01 -9.81 -0.09
C VAL A 100 4.97 -11.22 0.51
N ASN A 101 6.04 -11.64 1.17
CA ASN A 101 6.12 -12.96 1.81
C ASN A 101 5.06 -13.12 2.91
N PHE A 102 4.82 -12.08 3.71
CA PHE A 102 3.80 -12.11 4.76
C PHE A 102 2.39 -12.29 4.18
N VAL A 103 2.05 -11.52 3.14
CA VAL A 103 0.75 -11.64 2.46
C VAL A 103 0.60 -13.02 1.82
N MET A 104 1.65 -13.52 1.17
CA MET A 104 1.68 -14.87 0.59
C MET A 104 1.46 -15.96 1.62
N HIS A 105 2.14 -15.89 2.77
CA HIS A 105 1.96 -16.88 3.83
C HIS A 105 0.58 -16.79 4.49
N ARG A 106 -0.02 -15.61 4.56
CA ARG A 106 -1.31 -15.41 5.23
C ARG A 106 -2.50 -15.73 4.34
N LEU A 107 -2.49 -15.27 3.08
CA LEU A 107 -3.61 -15.37 2.15
C LEU A 107 -3.45 -16.50 1.14
N GLY A 108 -2.22 -16.97 0.88
CA GLY A 108 -1.94 -18.05 -0.06
C GLY A 108 -2.75 -19.33 0.20
N PRO A 109 -2.89 -19.81 1.45
CA PRO A 109 -3.68 -21.00 1.76
C PRO A 109 -5.19 -20.82 1.56
N GLU A 110 -5.72 -19.59 1.71
CA GLU A 110 -7.16 -19.33 1.64
C GLU A 110 -7.63 -19.03 0.20
N TYR A 111 -6.81 -18.32 -0.58
CA TYR A 111 -7.21 -17.78 -1.88
C TYR A 111 -6.41 -18.33 -3.08
N GLY A 112 -5.38 -19.14 -2.81
CA GLY A 112 -4.47 -19.69 -3.81
C GLY A 112 -3.30 -18.77 -4.13
N ALA A 113 -2.08 -19.33 -4.10
CA ALA A 113 -0.84 -18.59 -4.33
C ALA A 113 -0.82 -17.76 -5.64
N PRO A 114 -1.23 -18.28 -6.82
CA PRO A 114 -1.13 -17.54 -8.08
C PRO A 114 -1.99 -16.26 -8.09
N ARG A 115 -3.20 -16.33 -7.51
CA ARG A 115 -4.12 -15.20 -7.43
C ARG A 115 -3.60 -14.11 -6.51
N VAL A 116 -3.04 -14.52 -5.37
CA VAL A 116 -2.44 -13.58 -4.41
C VAL A 116 -1.21 -12.91 -5.04
N ILE A 117 -0.36 -13.65 -5.75
CA ILE A 117 0.80 -13.09 -6.46
C ILE A 117 0.35 -12.06 -7.51
N ALA A 118 -0.61 -12.40 -8.36
CA ALA A 118 -1.11 -11.49 -9.39
C ALA A 118 -1.66 -10.18 -8.78
N ALA A 119 -2.40 -10.27 -7.67
CA ALA A 119 -2.90 -9.10 -6.97
C ALA A 119 -1.78 -8.23 -6.37
N ILE A 120 -0.74 -8.85 -5.80
CA ILE A 120 0.44 -8.13 -5.29
C ILE A 120 1.18 -7.45 -6.43
N MET A 121 1.42 -8.14 -7.55
CA MET A 121 2.11 -7.57 -8.71
C MET A 121 1.36 -6.36 -9.27
N ALA A 122 0.04 -6.45 -9.42
CA ALA A 122 -0.78 -5.33 -9.87
C ALA A 122 -0.69 -4.13 -8.91
N TYR A 123 -0.66 -4.38 -7.60
CA TYR A 123 -0.48 -3.33 -6.60
C TYR A 123 0.91 -2.66 -6.70
N VAL A 124 1.97 -3.46 -6.80
CA VAL A 124 3.35 -2.96 -6.92
C VAL A 124 3.54 -2.15 -8.20
N HIS A 125 3.00 -2.60 -9.33
CA HIS A 125 3.04 -1.87 -10.60
C HIS A 125 2.38 -0.50 -10.47
N LYS A 126 1.17 -0.47 -9.88
CA LYS A 126 0.44 0.77 -9.66
C LYS A 126 1.20 1.75 -8.74
N GLN A 127 1.83 1.26 -7.68
CA GLN A 127 2.65 2.09 -6.80
C GLN A 127 3.85 2.69 -7.54
N LYS A 128 4.49 1.91 -8.43
CA LYS A 128 5.58 2.41 -9.28
C LYS A 128 5.10 3.52 -10.21
N GLU A 129 3.97 3.34 -10.88
CA GLU A 129 3.38 4.37 -11.75
C GLU A 129 3.06 5.67 -10.98
N GLU A 130 2.48 5.56 -9.79
CA GLU A 130 2.19 6.71 -8.93
C GLU A 130 3.47 7.45 -8.51
N HIS A 131 4.53 6.70 -8.16
CA HIS A 131 5.83 7.27 -7.82
C HIS A 131 6.50 7.95 -9.02
N ASP A 132 6.46 7.33 -10.20
CA ASP A 132 7.02 7.88 -11.43
C ASP A 132 6.26 9.14 -11.87
N ALA A 133 4.94 9.16 -11.73
CA ALA A 133 4.13 10.35 -11.96
C ALA A 133 4.47 11.48 -10.98
N ALA A 134 4.68 11.17 -9.69
CA ALA A 134 5.08 12.15 -8.70
C ALA A 134 6.46 12.76 -9.00
N ARG A 135 7.42 11.93 -9.43
CA ARG A 135 8.75 12.37 -9.85
C ARG A 135 8.69 13.30 -11.07
N ARG A 136 7.95 12.92 -12.12
CA ARG A 136 7.77 13.76 -13.32
C ARG A 136 7.12 15.11 -12.98
N TYR A 137 6.14 15.12 -12.08
CA TYR A 137 5.52 16.34 -11.62
C TYR A 137 6.52 17.25 -10.90
N HIS A 138 7.33 16.68 -10.00
CA HIS A 138 8.37 17.43 -9.29
C HIS A 138 9.43 18.02 -10.23
N GLU A 139 9.88 17.24 -11.21
CA GLU A 139 10.83 17.69 -12.22
C GLU A 139 10.28 18.86 -13.05
N GLN A 140 9.01 18.79 -13.47
CA GLN A 140 8.34 19.90 -14.17
C GLN A 140 8.28 21.17 -13.31
N GLU A 141 8.00 21.03 -12.01
CA GLU A 141 7.96 22.15 -11.08
C GLU A 141 9.34 22.80 -10.91
N VAL A 142 10.39 21.99 -10.75
CA VAL A 142 11.78 22.48 -10.68
C VAL A 142 12.20 23.17 -11.98
N ALA A 143 11.82 22.62 -13.14
CA ALA A 143 12.11 23.23 -14.43
C ALA A 143 11.41 24.60 -14.62
N LEU A 144 10.16 24.73 -14.16
CA LEU A 144 9.45 26.00 -14.16
C LEU A 144 10.09 27.03 -13.22
N GLN A 145 10.52 26.58 -12.04
CA GLN A 145 11.22 27.43 -11.07
C GLN A 145 12.56 27.93 -11.64
N ARG A 146 13.35 27.05 -12.27
CA ARG A 146 14.60 27.43 -12.96
C ARG A 146 14.37 28.45 -14.07
N LYS A 147 13.32 28.30 -14.88
CA LYS A 147 12.97 29.28 -15.94
C LYS A 147 12.62 30.64 -15.35
N LYS A 148 11.86 30.67 -14.26
CA LYS A 148 11.48 31.91 -13.57
C LYS A 148 12.69 32.64 -12.98
N ASP A 149 13.63 31.89 -12.41
CA ASP A 149 14.81 32.47 -11.77
C ASP A 149 15.85 32.91 -12.81
N GLY A 150 15.96 32.21 -13.95
CA GLY A 150 16.82 32.60 -15.07
C GLY A 150 16.44 33.92 -15.74
N ASP A 151 15.14 34.18 -15.92
CA ASP A 151 14.61 35.41 -16.53
C ASP A 151 14.88 36.68 -15.69
N SER A 152 15.29 36.52 -14.43
CA SER A 152 15.56 37.64 -13.52
C SER A 152 17.03 38.08 -13.45
N ARG A 153 17.95 37.37 -14.14
CA ARG A 153 19.40 37.60 -14.00
C ARG A 153 20.05 38.42 -15.13
N ASP A 154 19.35 38.66 -16.24
CA ASP A 154 19.94 39.33 -17.41
C ASP A 154 19.74 40.86 -17.45
N ASP A 155 18.95 41.46 -16.54
CA ASP A 155 18.64 42.91 -16.59
C ASP A 155 19.43 43.81 -15.61
N ASP A 156 20.29 43.27 -14.73
CA ASP A 156 21.00 44.09 -13.71
C ASP A 156 22.48 43.73 -13.52
N PHE A 157 23.20 43.50 -14.62
CA PHE A 157 24.66 43.64 -14.65
C PHE A 157 25.07 44.65 -15.73
N GLY A 158 24.37 45.79 -15.77
CA GLY A 158 24.86 47.00 -16.39
C GLY A 158 26.15 47.42 -15.69
N LEU A 159 27.28 46.93 -16.19
CA LEU A 159 28.61 47.41 -15.88
C LEU A 159 28.66 48.91 -16.22
N ASN A 160 28.33 49.75 -15.26
CA ASN A 160 28.86 51.12 -15.24
C ASN A 160 30.37 50.95 -15.14
N GLY A 161 31.05 51.22 -16.25
CA GLY A 161 32.43 50.83 -16.55
C GLY A 161 33.51 51.58 -15.78
N ASP A 162 33.24 52.00 -14.55
CA ASP A 162 34.14 52.89 -13.82
C ASP A 162 34.21 52.55 -12.32
N ASP A 163 34.62 51.34 -11.91
CA ASP A 163 34.99 51.07 -10.49
C ASP A 163 35.80 49.76 -10.27
N PHE A 164 36.67 49.36 -11.22
CA PHE A 164 37.56 48.20 -11.02
C PHE A 164 39.04 48.59 -11.13
N LEU A 165 39.49 49.48 -10.24
CA LEU A 165 40.90 49.61 -9.89
C LEU A 165 41.06 49.76 -8.37
N ASP A 166 41.92 48.91 -7.85
CA ASP A 166 42.57 48.93 -6.53
C ASP A 166 41.80 48.38 -5.33
N SER A 167 41.94 47.06 -5.11
CA SER A 167 42.24 46.58 -3.75
C SER A 167 43.00 45.24 -3.81
N ASP A 168 44.31 45.35 -4.05
CA ASP A 168 45.31 44.40 -3.57
C ASP A 168 45.22 44.39 -2.02
N GLU A 169 44.65 43.35 -1.42
CA GLU A 169 45.05 42.97 -0.07
C GLU A 169 44.87 41.46 0.15
N ASP A 170 45.95 40.86 0.61
CA ASP A 170 46.23 39.44 0.70
C ASP A 170 45.23 38.66 1.57
N ALA A 171 44.74 37.53 1.05
CA ALA A 171 44.11 36.49 1.86
C ALA A 171 44.51 35.11 1.35
N GLU A 172 45.68 34.65 1.82
CA GLU A 172 46.07 33.24 1.81
C GLU A 172 45.07 32.44 2.68
N GLY A 173 44.04 31.89 2.05
CA GLY A 173 43.06 31.01 2.65
C GLY A 173 43.16 29.64 2.01
N ASP A 174 44.05 28.82 2.55
CA ASP A 174 44.12 27.38 2.33
C ASP A 174 42.78 26.77 2.78
N ASN A 175 41.95 26.41 1.81
CA ASN A 175 40.74 25.64 2.02
C ASN A 175 40.80 24.47 1.05
N GLU A 176 41.45 23.40 1.52
CA GLU A 176 41.34 22.05 0.94
C GLU A 176 39.86 21.64 1.01
N VAL A 177 39.12 21.98 -0.04
CA VAL A 177 37.81 21.39 -0.30
C VAL A 177 38.12 20.04 -0.95
N GLU A 178 37.91 18.98 -0.18
CA GLU A 178 37.91 17.61 -0.69
C GLU A 178 36.80 17.54 -1.76
N ASP A 179 37.21 17.44 -3.02
CA ASP A 179 36.38 17.03 -4.16
C ASP A 179 35.83 15.63 -3.81
N GLU A 180 34.61 15.58 -3.28
CA GLU A 180 33.81 14.37 -3.35
C GLU A 180 33.36 14.24 -4.81
N GLU A 181 34.00 13.30 -5.51
CA GLU A 181 33.71 12.89 -6.87
C GLU A 181 32.19 12.66 -7.02
N ASP A 182 31.52 13.62 -7.65
CA ASP A 182 30.17 13.48 -8.18
C ASP A 182 30.27 12.39 -9.26
N GLU A 183 29.93 11.15 -8.88
CA GLU A 183 29.81 10.03 -9.81
C GLU A 183 28.74 10.42 -10.83
N GLU A 184 29.18 10.85 -12.01
CA GLU A 184 28.37 11.04 -13.20
C GLU A 184 27.64 9.72 -13.46
N ASP A 185 26.37 9.68 -13.07
CA ASP A 185 25.41 8.64 -13.43
C ASP A 185 25.22 8.76 -14.95
N GLU A 186 26.06 8.03 -15.70
CA GLU A 186 25.96 7.92 -17.15
C GLU A 186 24.56 7.39 -17.46
N GLU A 187 23.71 8.30 -17.96
CA GLU A 187 22.40 7.96 -18.51
C GLU A 187 22.62 7.02 -19.69
N ASP A 188 22.50 5.72 -19.42
CA ASP A 188 22.42 4.65 -20.42
C ASP A 188 21.12 4.87 -21.22
N GLU A 189 21.21 5.70 -22.26
CA GLU A 189 20.24 5.76 -23.35
C GLU A 189 20.30 4.42 -24.11
N GLU A 190 19.77 3.35 -23.53
CA GLU A 190 19.38 2.17 -24.29
C GLU A 190 18.15 2.55 -25.13
N ASP A 191 18.44 2.99 -26.36
CA ASP A 191 17.57 2.93 -27.52
C ASP A 191 17.07 1.48 -27.67
N GLY A 192 15.98 1.17 -26.97
CA GLY A 192 15.23 -0.06 -27.11
C GLY A 192 14.55 -0.07 -28.47
N GLU A 193 15.22 -0.72 -29.43
CA GLU A 193 14.77 -1.03 -30.77
C GLU A 193 13.29 -1.46 -30.78
N ASP A 194 12.52 -0.80 -31.65
CA ASP A 194 11.20 -1.21 -32.09
C ASP A 194 11.28 -2.61 -32.74
N GLY A 195 11.17 -3.64 -31.92
CA GLY A 195 10.95 -5.02 -32.35
C GLY A 195 9.48 -5.23 -32.70
N GLU A 196 9.14 -5.02 -33.97
CA GLU A 196 7.92 -5.53 -34.59
C GLU A 196 7.95 -7.07 -34.58
N ASP A 197 7.58 -7.71 -33.47
CA ASP A 197 7.29 -9.15 -33.46
C ASP A 197 5.84 -9.37 -33.90
N GLU A 198 5.68 -9.45 -35.24
CA GLU A 198 4.61 -10.20 -35.88
C GLU A 198 4.79 -11.69 -35.57
N GLU A 199 4.12 -12.20 -34.54
CA GLU A 199 3.77 -13.63 -34.49
C GLU A 199 2.29 -13.79 -34.14
N ASP A 200 1.51 -13.85 -35.22
CA ASP A 200 0.16 -14.40 -35.28
C ASP A 200 0.22 -15.90 -34.94
N GLY A 201 0.30 -16.22 -33.64
CA GLY A 201 0.13 -17.56 -33.12
C GLY A 201 -1.36 -17.89 -32.98
N GLU A 202 -1.91 -18.57 -33.98
CA GLU A 202 -3.19 -19.27 -33.90
C GLU A 202 -3.09 -20.38 -32.84
N ASP A 203 -3.39 -20.06 -31.57
CA ASP A 203 -3.45 -21.08 -30.52
C ASP A 203 -4.86 -21.66 -30.37
N GLU A 204 -4.85 -22.99 -30.46
CA GLU A 204 -5.96 -23.88 -30.74
C GLU A 204 -7.06 -23.86 -29.68
N GLU A 205 -8.27 -24.16 -30.16
CA GLU A 205 -9.45 -24.42 -29.37
C GLU A 205 -9.28 -25.65 -28.46
N ASP A 206 -8.72 -25.48 -27.25
CA ASP A 206 -8.87 -26.46 -26.18
C ASP A 206 -10.27 -26.35 -25.57
N LYS A 207 -11.22 -26.99 -26.27
CA LYS A 207 -12.51 -27.41 -25.72
C LYS A 207 -12.25 -28.57 -24.75
N GLU A 208 -11.87 -28.26 -23.51
CA GLU A 208 -12.01 -29.24 -22.44
C GLU A 208 -13.50 -29.33 -22.06
N ASP A 209 -14.09 -30.45 -22.46
CA ASP A 209 -15.42 -30.92 -22.09
C ASP A 209 -15.60 -30.83 -20.56
N ILE A 210 -16.36 -29.84 -20.13
CA ILE A 210 -16.94 -29.81 -18.78
C ILE A 210 -18.02 -30.90 -18.78
N GLU A 211 -17.65 -32.10 -18.35
CA GLU A 211 -18.62 -33.15 -18.06
C GLU A 211 -19.51 -32.66 -16.91
N ASP A 212 -20.79 -32.52 -17.22
CA ASP A 212 -21.87 -32.25 -16.29
C ASP A 212 -21.88 -33.31 -15.17
N TYR A 213 -21.18 -33.02 -14.07
CA TYR A 213 -21.33 -33.77 -12.83
C TYR A 213 -22.66 -33.39 -12.19
N TYR A 214 -23.71 -34.13 -12.54
CA TYR A 214 -24.97 -34.16 -11.80
C TYR A 214 -24.75 -34.93 -10.49
N PRO A 215 -24.82 -34.29 -9.31
CA PRO A 215 -24.89 -35.04 -8.06
C PRO A 215 -26.22 -35.82 -8.02
N GLU A 216 -26.12 -37.14 -7.94
CA GLU A 216 -27.27 -38.02 -7.70
C GLU A 216 -27.93 -37.61 -6.37
N GLU A 217 -29.24 -37.38 -6.43
CA GLU A 217 -30.06 -37.12 -5.25
C GLU A 217 -30.02 -38.37 -4.35
N GLU A 218 -29.38 -38.26 -3.19
CA GLU A 218 -29.49 -39.29 -2.15
C GLU A 218 -30.94 -39.30 -1.64
N GLU A 219 -31.66 -40.35 -2.01
CA GLU A 219 -32.98 -40.66 -1.48
C GLU A 219 -32.87 -40.90 0.04
N ASP A 220 -33.27 -39.91 0.83
CA ASP A 220 -33.48 -40.04 2.27
C ASP A 220 -34.55 -41.11 2.53
N ASN A 221 -34.08 -42.28 2.91
CA ASN A 221 -34.89 -43.41 3.35
C ASN A 221 -35.48 -43.07 4.72
N VAL A 222 -36.74 -42.64 4.74
CA VAL A 222 -37.52 -42.43 5.97
C VAL A 222 -37.90 -43.80 6.52
N GLU A 223 -37.11 -44.33 7.45
CA GLU A 223 -37.56 -45.44 8.30
C GLU A 223 -38.52 -44.90 9.37
N ASP A 224 -39.78 -45.26 9.18
CA ASP A 224 -40.92 -45.09 10.07
C ASP A 224 -40.78 -46.07 11.26
N ASP A 225 -40.41 -45.57 12.43
CA ASP A 225 -40.39 -46.34 13.68
C ASP A 225 -41.74 -46.16 14.39
N SER A 226 -42.57 -47.21 14.28
CA SER A 226 -43.85 -47.40 14.98
C SER A 226 -43.68 -48.26 16.23
#